data_AF-Q6Y9Y5-F1
#
_entry.id   AF-Q6Y9Y5-F1
#
_cell.length_a   1.000
_cell.length_b   1.000
_cell.length_c   1.000
_cell.angle_alpha   90.00
_cell.angle_beta   90.00
_cell.angle_gamma   90.00
#
_symmetry.space_group_name_H-M   'P 1'
#
loop_
_entity.id
_entity.type
_entity.pdbx_description
1 polymer ?
#
loop_
_entity_poly.entity_id
_entity_poly.type
_entity_poly.pdbx_seq_one_letter_code
_entity_poly.pdbx_strand_id
1 'polypeptide(L)'
;CTAQGIRDRRMRLSLQVARKFFDLQDMLGYDKASKTIEWLFTNSKHAIKELINNEGKSTESIISEYEGVSGIEETSNINVQKTPNRIEMRD
;
A
#
# COMPACT_ATOMS: atom_id res chain seq x y z
N CYS A 1 -10.84 8.61 -2.02
CA CYS A 1 -11.63 7.64 -2.82
C CYS A 1 -11.01 7.60 -4.21
N THR A 2 -10.84 6.45 -4.85
CA THR A 2 -10.41 6.47 -6.27
C THR A 2 -11.57 6.92 -7.15
N ALA A 3 -11.29 7.50 -8.32
CA ALA A 3 -12.33 7.90 -9.28
C ALA A 3 -13.28 6.74 -9.68
N GLN A 4 -12.87 5.50 -9.44
CA GLN A 4 -13.64 4.27 -9.67
C GLN A 4 -14.42 3.76 -8.43
N GLY A 5 -14.54 4.55 -7.36
CA GLY A 5 -15.29 4.19 -6.15
C GLY A 5 -14.44 3.62 -5.00
N ILE A 6 -15.09 2.99 -4.02
CA ILE A 6 -14.45 2.37 -2.85
C ILE A 6 -13.82 1.05 -3.29
N ARG A 7 -12.51 0.91 -3.12
CA ARG A 7 -11.78 -0.33 -3.38
C ARG A 7 -11.34 -0.96 -2.07
N ASP A 8 -11.36 -2.29 -2.01
CA ASP A 8 -10.71 -3.02 -0.93
C ASP A 8 -9.20 -2.75 -1.00
N ARG A 9 -8.59 -2.44 0.16
CA ARG A 9 -7.16 -2.16 0.29
C ARG A 9 -6.36 -3.42 0.64
N ARG A 10 -7.03 -4.55 0.89
CA ARG A 10 -6.37 -5.81 1.25
C ARG A 10 -5.94 -6.57 0.00
N MET A 11 -4.68 -6.99 -0.01
CA MET A 11 -4.15 -7.87 -1.05
C MET A 11 -4.32 -9.32 -0.58
N ARG A 12 -4.95 -10.16 -1.42
CA ARG A 12 -5.03 -11.61 -1.18
C ARG A 12 -4.03 -12.29 -2.10
N LEU A 13 -3.00 -12.91 -1.51
CA LEU A 13 -1.93 -13.59 -2.25
C LEU A 13 -2.18 -15.10 -2.28
N SER A 14 -1.74 -15.76 -3.35
CA SER A 14 -1.68 -17.22 -3.39
C SER A 14 -0.61 -17.72 -2.41
N LEU A 15 -0.72 -18.97 -1.96
CA LEU A 15 0.21 -19.54 -0.98
C LEU A 15 1.67 -19.47 -1.45
N GLN A 16 1.92 -19.74 -2.74
CA GLN A 16 3.26 -19.73 -3.31
C GLN A 16 3.87 -18.31 -3.35
N VAL A 17 3.06 -17.32 -3.69
CA VAL A 17 3.50 -15.91 -3.75
C VAL A 17 3.67 -15.35 -2.34
N ALA A 18 2.76 -15.70 -1.42
CA ALA A 18 2.83 -15.28 -0.03
C ALA A 18 4.13 -15.70 0.65
N ARG A 19 4.60 -16.95 0.43
CA ARG A 19 5.88 -17.42 0.96
C ARG A 19 7.04 -16.53 0.53
N LYS A 20 7.22 -16.36 -0.79
CA LYS A 20 8.29 -15.52 -1.35
C LYS A 20 8.19 -14.06 -0.87
N PHE A 21 6.98 -13.55 -0.70
CA PHE A 21 6.74 -12.19 -0.24
C PHE A 21 7.16 -12.01 1.23
N PHE A 22 6.81 -12.95 2.12
CA PHE A 22 7.21 -12.88 3.52
C PHE A 22 8.70 -13.16 3.70
N ASP A 23 9.28 -14.08 2.95
CA ASP A 23 10.74 -14.31 2.95
C ASP A 23 11.50 -13.01 2.57
N LEU A 24 10.99 -12.26 1.58
CA LEU A 24 11.53 -10.96 1.21
C LEU A 24 11.32 -9.91 2.32
N GLN A 25 10.15 -9.89 2.95
CA GLN A 25 9.86 -8.97 4.06
C GLN A 25 10.84 -9.20 5.23
N ASP A 26 11.09 -10.46 5.58
CA ASP A 26 12.02 -10.84 6.64
C ASP A 26 13.46 -10.49 6.26
N MET A 27 13.86 -10.73 5.00
CA MET A 27 15.19 -10.37 4.50
C MET A 27 15.45 -8.86 4.54
N LEU A 28 14.43 -8.04 4.25
CA LEU A 28 14.51 -6.59 4.34
C LEU A 28 14.35 -6.06 5.77
N GLY A 29 13.96 -6.91 6.72
CA GLY A 29 13.72 -6.54 8.12
C GLY A 29 12.53 -5.60 8.30
N TYR A 30 11.52 -5.66 7.43
CA TYR A 30 10.36 -4.78 7.52
C TYR A 30 9.26 -5.35 8.40
N ASP A 31 8.78 -4.52 9.35
CA ASP A 31 7.65 -4.85 10.23
C ASP A 31 6.29 -4.82 9.49
N LYS A 32 6.19 -4.03 8.42
CA LYS A 32 4.94 -3.83 7.66
C LYS A 32 5.10 -4.25 6.21
N ALA A 33 4.21 -5.13 5.74
CA ALA A 33 4.12 -5.56 4.34
C ALA A 33 4.00 -4.40 3.34
N SER A 34 3.40 -3.28 3.73
CA SER A 34 3.31 -2.08 2.86
C SER A 34 4.68 -1.53 2.46
N LYS A 35 5.68 -1.59 3.37
CA LYS A 35 7.05 -1.16 3.07
C LYS A 35 7.74 -2.08 2.08
N THR A 36 7.50 -3.40 2.19
CA THR A 36 8.00 -4.38 1.21
C THR A 36 7.45 -4.10 -0.18
N ILE A 37 6.16 -3.76 -0.29
CA ILE A 37 5.55 -3.38 -1.57
C ILE A 37 6.15 -2.10 -2.13
N GLU A 38 6.35 -1.07 -1.30
CA GLU A 38 7.01 0.18 -1.72
C GLU A 38 8.45 -0.06 -2.23
N TRP A 39 9.19 -0.92 -1.54
CA TRP A 39 10.52 -1.36 -1.96
C TRP A 39 10.47 -2.09 -3.30
N LEU A 40 9.54 -3.04 -3.47
CA LEU A 40 9.35 -3.75 -4.74
C LEU A 40 9.09 -2.77 -5.88
N PHE A 41 8.16 -1.82 -5.70
CA PHE A 41 7.87 -0.81 -6.70
C PHE A 41 9.08 0.04 -7.06
N THR A 42 9.92 0.39 -6.08
CA THR A 42 11.11 1.22 -6.31
C THR A 42 12.18 0.46 -7.09
N ASN A 43 12.41 -0.81 -6.77
CA ASN A 43 13.41 -1.63 -7.44
C ASN A 43 12.94 -2.08 -8.84
N SER A 44 11.64 -2.26 -9.04
CA SER A 44 11.09 -2.68 -10.34
C SER A 44 10.88 -1.52 -11.32
N LYS A 45 11.12 -0.25 -10.94
CA LYS A 45 10.90 0.92 -11.82
C LYS A 45 11.60 0.77 -13.18
N HIS A 46 12.83 0.28 -13.18
CA HIS A 46 13.59 0.12 -14.42
C HIS A 46 12.97 -0.97 -15.31
N ALA A 47 12.71 -2.15 -14.75
CA ALA A 47 12.09 -3.26 -15.46
C ALA A 47 10.69 -2.90 -16.02
N ILE A 48 9.90 -2.13 -15.27
CA ILE A 48 8.59 -1.64 -15.74
C ILE A 48 8.77 -0.66 -16.91
N LYS A 49 9.71 0.28 -16.82
CA LYS A 49 9.99 1.23 -17.91
C LYS A 49 10.45 0.52 -19.19
N GLU A 50 11.34 -0.47 -19.06
CA GLU A 50 11.79 -1.27 -20.20
C GLU A 50 10.66 -2.06 -20.83
N LEU A 51 9.77 -2.66 -20.02
CA LEU A 51 8.61 -3.40 -20.51
C LEU A 51 7.66 -2.49 -21.31
N ILE A 52 7.31 -1.32 -20.78
CA ILE A 52 6.41 -0.36 -21.45
C ILE A 52 7.01 0.12 -22.78
N ASN A 53 8.32 0.38 -22.81
CA ASN A 53 9.00 0.85 -24.02
C ASN A 53 9.11 -0.26 -25.09
N ASN A 54 9.24 -1.52 -24.68
CA ASN A 54 9.30 -2.66 -25.60
C ASN A 54 7.92 -3.10 -26.12
N GLU A 55 6.86 -2.92 -25.32
CA GLU A 55 5.47 -3.18 -25.73
C GLU A 55 4.81 -1.95 -26.36
N GLY A 56 5.47 -1.32 -27.35
CA GLY A 56 5.03 -0.07 -27.98
C GLY A 56 3.54 -0.01 -28.37
N LYS A 57 2.69 0.39 -27.41
CA LYS A 57 1.27 0.80 -27.50
C LYS A 57 0.72 1.16 -26.11
N SER A 58 0.56 2.47 -25.89
CA SER A 58 -0.49 3.10 -25.06
C SER A 58 -0.61 2.71 -23.58
N THR A 59 0.31 3.15 -22.73
CA THR A 59 0.03 3.33 -21.28
C THR A 59 0.55 4.67 -20.75
N GLU A 60 0.41 5.73 -21.56
CA GLU A 60 0.88 7.08 -21.25
C GLU A 60 0.13 7.76 -20.08
N SER A 61 -0.88 7.08 -19.51
CA SER A 61 -1.70 7.59 -18.40
C SER A 61 -1.41 7.01 -17.02
N ILE A 62 -0.50 6.04 -16.86
CA ILE A 62 -0.30 5.36 -15.55
C ILE A 62 0.84 5.96 -14.71
N ILE A 63 1.77 6.72 -15.31
CA ILE A 63 2.95 7.25 -14.61
C ILE A 63 2.84 8.76 -14.42
N SER A 64 1.77 9.26 -13.78
CA SER A 64 1.77 10.64 -13.28
C SER A 64 2.30 10.66 -11.84
N GLU A 65 3.54 11.15 -11.70
CA GLU A 65 4.19 11.74 -10.53
C GLU A 65 4.00 11.05 -9.16
N TYR A 66 4.97 10.19 -8.79
CA TYR A 66 5.42 10.12 -7.39
C TYR A 66 6.69 10.99 -7.31
N GLU A 67 6.53 12.27 -7.02
CA GLU A 67 7.60 13.10 -6.46
C GLU A 67 6.94 13.89 -5.33
N GLY A 68 6.69 13.19 -4.23
CA GLY A 68 6.09 13.73 -3.01
C GLY A 68 7.08 13.59 -1.86
N VAL A 69 7.81 14.67 -1.62
CA VAL A 69 8.61 15.04 -0.43
C VAL A 69 8.53 14.10 0.77
N SER A 70 9.71 13.65 1.24
CA SER A 70 9.91 13.10 2.57
C SER A 70 9.64 14.17 3.63
N GLY A 71 8.60 13.98 4.44
CA GLY A 71 8.36 14.84 5.59
C GLY A 71 7.14 14.39 6.38
N ILE A 72 7.36 13.53 7.37
CA ILE A 72 6.47 13.43 8.54
C ILE A 72 7.29 12.95 9.73
N GLU A 73 7.74 13.94 10.48
CA GLU A 73 7.94 13.89 11.92
C GLU A 73 6.60 13.54 12.59
N GLU A 74 6.51 12.35 13.18
CA GLU A 74 5.31 11.93 13.92
C GLU A 74 5.56 12.19 15.41
N THR A 75 5.23 13.41 15.83
CA THR A 75 5.12 13.76 17.24
C THR A 75 3.82 13.20 17.84
N SER A 76 3.98 12.75 19.07
CA SER A 76 3.06 12.10 20.00
C SER A 76 1.65 12.68 20.17
N ASN A 77 0.74 11.77 20.58
CA ASN A 77 -0.46 11.93 21.43
C ASN A 77 -1.80 12.23 20.76
N ILE A 78 -2.71 11.23 20.76
CA ILE A 78 -4.14 11.49 21.01
C ILE A 78 -4.74 10.37 21.88
N ASN A 79 -5.11 10.76 23.09
CA ASN A 79 -5.88 10.04 24.09
C ASN A 79 -7.31 9.77 23.58
N VAL A 80 -7.74 8.50 23.47
CA VAL A 80 -9.13 8.16 23.15
C VAL A 80 -9.86 7.71 24.40
N GLN A 81 -10.50 8.72 24.99
CA GLN A 81 -11.58 8.67 25.97
C GLN A 81 -12.74 7.73 25.57
N LYS A 82 -13.09 6.86 26.51
CA LYS A 82 -14.11 5.80 26.49
C LYS A 82 -15.54 6.38 26.55
N THR A 83 -16.42 5.95 25.66
CA THR A 83 -17.88 6.12 25.78
C THR A 83 -18.60 4.77 25.62
N PRO A 84 -19.53 4.37 26.51
CA PRO A 84 -20.26 3.12 26.39
C PRO A 84 -21.56 3.27 25.56
N ASN A 85 -21.90 2.19 24.87
CA ASN A 85 -23.04 2.01 23.97
C ASN A 85 -24.42 2.28 24.64
N ARG A 86 -25.30 2.94 23.87
CA ARG A 86 -26.72 3.24 24.14
C ARG A 86 -27.59 2.04 23.75
N ILE A 87 -28.47 1.58 24.64
CA ILE A 87 -29.61 0.70 24.34
C ILE A 87 -30.85 1.33 24.99
N GLU A 88 -31.81 1.77 24.17
CA GLU A 88 -33.14 2.19 24.61
C GLU A 88 -34.06 0.97 24.65
N MET A 89 -34.74 0.75 25.78
CA MET A 89 -35.89 -0.14 25.90
C MET A 89 -37.11 0.74 26.17
N ARG A 90 -38.14 0.57 25.34
CA ARG A 90 -39.45 1.20 25.48
C ARG A 90 -40.23 0.49 26.59
N ASP A 91 -40.93 1.26 27.39
CA ASP A 91 -42.25 0.93 27.95
C ASP A 91 -43.12 2.19 27.88
#